data_AF-A0A931QYG2-F1
#
_entry.id   AF-A0A931QYG2-F1
#
_cell.length_a   1.000
_cell.length_b   1.000
_cell.length_c   1.000
_cell.angle_alpha   90.00
_cell.angle_beta   90.00
_cell.angle_gamma   90.00
#
_symmetry.space_group_name_H-M   'P 1'
#
loop_
_entity.id
_entity.type
_entity.pdbx_description
1 polymer ?
#
loop_
_entity_poly.entity_id
_entity_poly.type
_entity_poly.pdbx_seq_one_letter_code
_entity_poly.pdbx_strand_id
1 'polypeptide(L)'
;MSSKGSILIIDDEQEIRESLEQLLAIEGYQALTASTAEEGLKRVSERVFDLTLLDISLPDRNGLEVLKSIKRDSPETGVIMITAYDSSQMAFQASKEGAESYITKPWDNSRLLVEIRNILDKSRLQVENVHLRRALKRFGLPNIVGKSERMQRVLDLLTQVAPSRATVLIVGESGTGKELVAKTIHATSPRADRPFVPVNTGSMPVDLLESTLFGHVKGAFTSAIAT
;
A
#
# COMPACT_ATOMS: atom_id res chain seq x y z
N MET A 1 -10.37 -0.89 25.61
CA MET A 1 -10.94 -1.03 24.26
C MET A 1 -10.05 -0.24 23.32
N SER A 2 -9.45 -0.87 22.31
CA SER A 2 -8.67 -0.14 21.30
C SER A 2 -9.63 0.73 20.49
N SER A 3 -9.34 2.03 20.30
CA SER A 3 -10.21 2.90 19.50
C SER A 3 -10.28 2.40 18.06
N LYS A 4 -11.44 2.56 17.41
CA LYS A 4 -11.64 2.13 16.01
C LYS A 4 -10.91 3.01 14.99
N GLY A 5 -10.36 4.13 15.42
CA GLY A 5 -9.67 5.13 14.61
C GLY A 5 -9.72 6.51 15.26
N SER A 6 -8.79 7.38 14.87
CA SER A 6 -8.69 8.78 15.27
C SER A 6 -9.13 9.68 14.11
N ILE A 7 -10.12 10.54 14.38
CA ILE A 7 -10.77 11.38 13.38
C ILE A 7 -10.64 12.84 13.80
N LEU A 8 -10.22 13.69 12.88
CA LEU A 8 -10.23 15.14 13.05
C LEU A 8 -11.46 15.72 12.32
N ILE A 9 -12.22 16.58 13.00
CA ILE A 9 -13.33 17.33 12.42
C ILE A 9 -12.89 18.79 12.29
N ILE A 10 -12.94 19.37 11.10
CA ILE A 10 -12.65 20.77 10.83
C ILE A 10 -13.89 21.39 10.20
N ASP A 11 -14.62 22.19 10.97
CA ASP A 11 -15.87 22.84 10.56
C ASP A 11 -16.02 24.09 11.43
N ASP A 12 -16.52 25.21 10.92
CA ASP A 12 -16.70 26.44 11.69
C ASP A 12 -18.00 26.43 12.52
N GLU A 13 -18.99 25.63 12.12
CA GLU A 13 -20.27 25.49 12.80
C GLU A 13 -20.14 24.60 14.05
N GLN A 14 -20.36 25.19 15.23
CA GLN A 14 -20.26 24.47 16.50
C GLN A 14 -21.24 23.30 16.60
N GLU A 15 -22.49 23.49 16.16
CA GLU A 15 -23.53 22.47 16.21
C GLU A 15 -23.14 21.22 15.39
N ILE A 16 -22.48 21.42 14.24
CA ILE A 16 -22.00 20.33 13.39
C ILE A 16 -20.86 19.58 14.07
N ARG A 17 -19.89 20.30 14.63
CA ARG A 17 -18.77 19.67 15.36
C ARG A 17 -19.28 18.81 16.53
N GLU A 18 -20.20 19.34 17.32
CA GLU A 18 -20.79 18.63 18.46
C GLU A 18 -21.60 17.40 18.02
N SER A 19 -22.41 17.54 16.97
CA SER A 19 -23.20 16.44 16.42
C SER A 19 -22.31 15.30 15.88
N LEU A 20 -21.27 15.63 15.11
CA LEU A 20 -20.31 14.66 14.59
C LEU A 20 -19.49 14.02 15.71
N GLU A 21 -19.04 14.79 16.70
CA GLU A 21 -18.30 14.27 17.85
C GLU A 21 -19.13 13.25 18.63
N GLN A 22 -20.40 13.55 18.91
CA GLN A 22 -21.31 12.62 19.58
C GLN A 22 -21.55 11.35 18.75
N LEU A 23 -21.84 11.50 17.44
CA LEU A 23 -22.07 10.38 16.54
C LEU A 23 -20.85 9.43 16.50
N LEU A 24 -19.65 10.00 16.37
CA LEU A 24 -18.41 9.25 16.31
C LEU A 24 -18.05 8.58 17.64
N ALA A 25 -18.34 9.25 18.75
CA ALA A 25 -18.14 8.70 20.09
C ALA A 25 -19.03 7.47 20.35
N ILE A 26 -20.31 7.52 19.95
CA ILE A 26 -21.25 6.39 20.04
C ILE A 26 -20.73 5.17 19.27
N GLU A 27 -20.14 5.41 18.10
CA GLU A 27 -19.57 4.35 17.25
C GLU A 27 -18.19 3.86 17.71
N GLY A 28 -17.57 4.50 18.70
CA GLY A 28 -16.30 4.10 19.31
C GLY A 28 -15.05 4.66 18.61
N TYR A 29 -15.19 5.75 17.85
CA TYR A 29 -14.07 6.51 17.30
C TYR A 29 -13.59 7.58 18.29
N GLN A 30 -12.31 7.98 18.17
CA GLN A 30 -11.78 9.15 18.88
C GLN A 30 -11.88 10.37 17.97
N ALA A 31 -12.75 11.31 18.29
CA ALA A 31 -12.88 12.56 17.56
C ALA A 31 -12.10 13.69 18.25
N LEU A 32 -11.51 14.57 17.45
CA LEU A 32 -11.01 15.88 17.87
C LEU A 32 -11.58 16.93 16.92
N THR A 33 -11.90 18.11 17.43
CA THR A 33 -12.63 19.15 16.69
C THR A 33 -11.83 20.44 16.56
N ALA A 34 -11.75 21.03 15.38
CA ALA A 34 -11.12 22.32 15.10
C ALA A 34 -12.14 23.26 14.45
N SER A 35 -12.09 24.53 14.84
CA SER A 35 -13.03 25.57 14.39
C SER A 35 -12.54 26.35 13.17
N THR A 36 -11.26 26.25 12.85
CA THR A 36 -10.62 26.97 11.74
C THR A 36 -9.64 26.06 11.00
N ALA A 37 -9.29 26.44 9.76
CA ALA A 37 -8.30 25.72 8.97
C ALA A 37 -6.93 25.71 9.66
N GLU A 38 -6.51 26.83 10.24
CA GLU A 38 -5.22 26.92 10.94
C GLU A 38 -5.15 26.02 12.17
N GLU A 39 -6.22 25.96 12.96
CA GLU A 39 -6.30 25.05 14.11
C GLU A 39 -6.26 23.59 13.64
N GLY A 40 -6.99 23.26 12.58
CA GLY A 40 -6.99 21.92 11.99
C GLY A 40 -5.60 21.50 11.50
N LEU A 41 -4.94 22.35 10.71
CA LEU A 41 -3.59 22.09 10.20
C LEU A 41 -2.56 21.95 11.32
N LYS A 42 -2.65 22.80 12.35
CA LYS A 42 -1.79 22.68 13.53
C LYS A 42 -1.95 21.32 14.20
N ARG A 43 -3.18 20.85 14.39
CA ARG A 43 -3.45 19.52 14.97
C ARG A 43 -2.92 18.39 14.11
N VAL A 44 -3.09 18.45 12.79
CA VAL A 44 -2.53 17.46 11.85
C VAL A 44 -1.00 17.42 11.93
N SER A 45 -0.35 18.55 12.21
CA SER A 45 1.11 18.59 12.38
C SER A 45 1.59 18.02 13.72
N GLU A 46 0.79 18.14 14.78
CA GLU A 46 1.12 17.68 16.14
C GLU A 46 0.77 16.19 16.35
N ARG A 47 -0.25 15.70 15.64
CA ARG A 47 -0.77 14.34 15.81
C ARG A 47 -1.21 13.77 14.46
N VAL A 48 -0.93 12.48 14.26
CA VAL A 48 -1.45 11.72 13.11
C VAL A 48 -2.91 11.36 13.34
N PHE A 49 -3.72 11.61 12.32
CA PHE A 49 -5.13 11.20 12.25
C PHE A 49 -5.33 10.20 11.12
N ASP A 50 -6.23 9.24 11.34
CA ASP A 50 -6.58 8.23 10.34
C ASP A 50 -7.54 8.81 9.29
N LEU A 51 -8.40 9.76 9.71
CA LEU A 51 -9.36 10.44 8.84
C LEU A 51 -9.56 11.90 9.26
N THR A 52 -9.76 12.80 8.30
CA THR A 52 -10.23 14.17 8.51
C THR A 52 -11.58 14.38 7.83
N LEU A 53 -12.57 14.86 8.59
CA LEU A 53 -13.81 15.43 8.07
C LEU A 53 -13.59 16.93 7.93
N LEU A 54 -13.64 17.45 6.70
CA LEU A 54 -13.20 18.80 6.39
C LEU A 54 -14.30 19.59 5.68
N ASP A 55 -14.78 20.66 6.30
CA ASP A 55 -15.68 21.59 5.65
C ASP A 55 -14.96 22.39 4.54
N ILE A 56 -15.66 22.67 3.44
CA ILE A 56 -15.12 23.46 2.33
C ILE A 56 -15.05 24.95 2.68
N SER A 57 -16.00 25.44 3.49
CA SER A 57 -16.26 26.86 3.72
C SER A 57 -15.78 27.28 5.11
N LEU A 58 -14.47 27.24 5.33
CA LEU A 58 -13.90 27.73 6.59
C LEU A 58 -13.68 29.26 6.54
N PRO A 59 -13.74 29.94 7.70
CA PRO A 59 -13.66 31.41 7.77
C PRO A 59 -12.28 31.98 7.38
N ASP A 60 -11.23 31.17 7.50
CA ASP A 60 -9.83 31.60 7.32
C ASP A 60 -9.18 31.09 6.02
N ARG A 61 -9.54 29.90 5.53
CA ARG A 61 -9.02 29.32 4.27
C ARG A 61 -10.04 28.47 3.56
N ASN A 62 -9.87 28.27 2.25
CA ASN A 62 -10.68 27.32 1.49
C ASN A 62 -10.31 25.88 1.87
N GLY A 63 -11.31 25.03 2.14
CA GLY A 63 -11.09 23.63 2.50
C GLY A 63 -10.31 22.82 1.44
N LEU A 64 -10.36 23.19 0.16
CA LEU A 64 -9.52 22.55 -0.87
C LEU A 64 -8.02 22.84 -0.68
N GLU A 65 -7.65 24.00 -0.15
CA GLU A 65 -6.26 24.33 0.17
C GLU A 65 -5.77 23.57 1.41
N VAL A 66 -6.68 23.38 2.37
CA VAL A 66 -6.43 22.56 3.56
C VAL A 66 -6.23 21.10 3.15
N LEU A 67 -7.09 20.55 2.28
CA LEU A 67 -6.96 19.21 1.70
C LEU A 67 -5.57 19.03 1.06
N LYS A 68 -5.15 19.96 0.21
CA LYS A 68 -3.81 19.93 -0.42
C LYS A 68 -2.68 19.87 0.60
N SER A 69 -2.79 20.67 1.65
CA SER A 69 -1.78 20.74 2.71
C SER A 69 -1.72 19.42 3.49
N ILE A 70 -2.89 18.89 3.89
CA ILE A 70 -2.99 17.59 4.58
C ILE A 70 -2.43 16.48 3.71
N LYS A 71 -2.79 16.39 2.42
CA LYS A 71 -2.30 15.33 1.53
C LYS A 71 -0.82 15.45 1.19
N ARG A 72 -0.26 16.65 1.20
CA ARG A 72 1.18 16.86 1.03
C ARG A 72 1.97 16.38 2.25
N ASP A 73 1.50 16.72 3.44
CA ASP A 73 2.26 16.51 4.68
C ASP A 73 1.98 15.11 5.28
N SER A 74 0.76 14.60 5.11
CA SER A 74 0.26 13.30 5.58
C SER A 74 -0.60 12.60 4.50
N PRO A 75 0.01 12.07 3.42
CA PRO A 75 -0.72 11.49 2.28
C PRO A 75 -1.59 10.29 2.63
N GLU A 76 -1.29 9.59 3.72
CA GLU A 76 -2.01 8.39 4.19
C GLU A 76 -3.29 8.74 4.99
N THR A 77 -3.43 9.98 5.45
CA THR A 77 -4.64 10.43 6.16
C THR A 77 -5.79 10.52 5.16
N GLY A 78 -6.88 9.78 5.41
CA GLY A 78 -8.09 9.90 4.62
C GLY A 78 -8.74 11.27 4.83
N VAL A 79 -9.36 11.83 3.80
CA VAL A 79 -10.08 13.11 3.88
C VAL A 79 -11.45 12.97 3.23
N ILE A 80 -12.49 13.27 3.99
CA ILE A 80 -13.86 13.44 3.50
C ILE A 80 -14.16 14.92 3.49
N MET A 81 -14.50 15.46 2.32
CA MET A 81 -14.98 16.83 2.20
C MET A 81 -16.46 16.89 2.60
N ILE A 82 -16.82 17.83 3.46
CA ILE A 82 -18.20 18.14 3.84
C ILE A 82 -18.53 19.54 3.32
N THR A 83 -19.73 19.76 2.80
CA THR A 83 -20.13 21.12 2.38
C THR A 83 -21.63 21.28 2.24
N ALA A 84 -22.14 22.50 2.42
CA ALA A 84 -23.52 22.83 2.09
C ALA A 84 -23.79 22.93 0.57
N TYR A 85 -22.74 22.95 -0.27
CA TYR A 85 -22.88 23.14 -1.72
C TYR A 85 -22.82 21.82 -2.49
N ASP A 86 -23.89 21.50 -3.22
CA ASP A 86 -23.88 20.38 -4.16
C ASP A 86 -23.30 20.81 -5.52
N SER A 87 -21.98 20.73 -5.67
CA SER A 87 -21.29 21.06 -6.92
C SER A 87 -20.46 19.87 -7.40
N SER A 88 -20.88 19.27 -8.50
CA SER A 88 -20.14 18.20 -9.19
C SER A 88 -18.74 18.63 -9.59
N GLN A 89 -18.54 19.92 -9.90
CA GLN A 89 -17.23 20.48 -10.23
C GLN A 89 -16.30 20.51 -9.02
N MET A 90 -16.81 20.87 -7.84
CA MET A 90 -16.01 20.86 -6.60
C MET A 90 -15.71 19.43 -6.14
N ALA A 91 -16.68 18.52 -6.23
CA ALA A 91 -16.45 17.11 -5.94
C ALA A 91 -15.36 16.50 -6.84
N PHE A 92 -15.38 16.83 -8.14
CA PHE A 92 -14.34 16.40 -9.07
C PHE A 92 -12.96 16.98 -8.72
N GLN A 93 -12.89 18.27 -8.37
CA GLN A 93 -11.64 18.90 -7.93
C GLN A 93 -11.12 18.26 -6.64
N ALA A 94 -11.95 18.09 -5.62
CA ALA A 94 -11.57 17.44 -4.37
C ALA A 94 -11.01 16.02 -4.61
N SER A 95 -11.67 15.23 -5.47
CA SER A 95 -11.19 13.90 -5.84
C SER A 95 -9.82 13.94 -6.54
N LYS A 96 -9.61 14.91 -7.44
CA LYS A 96 -8.31 15.10 -8.11
C LYS A 96 -7.20 15.48 -7.14
N GLU A 97 -7.52 16.24 -6.10
CA GLU A 97 -6.59 16.67 -5.04
C GLU A 97 -6.42 15.62 -3.93
N GLY A 98 -7.07 14.45 -4.07
CA GLY A 98 -6.84 13.28 -3.23
C GLY A 98 -7.88 13.03 -2.14
N ALA A 99 -8.98 13.77 -2.08
CA ALA A 99 -10.07 13.44 -1.17
C ALA A 99 -10.70 12.08 -1.53
N GLU A 100 -10.93 11.24 -0.53
CA GLU A 100 -11.50 9.92 -0.70
C GLU A 100 -13.01 9.95 -0.93
N SER A 101 -13.69 10.95 -0.36
CA SER A 101 -15.14 11.09 -0.45
C SER A 101 -15.57 12.55 -0.30
N TYR A 102 -16.79 12.82 -0.75
CA TYR A 102 -17.43 14.14 -0.73
C TYR A 102 -18.89 13.97 -0.30
N ILE A 103 -19.30 14.73 0.72
CA ILE A 103 -20.63 14.63 1.34
C ILE A 103 -21.26 16.02 1.46
N THR A 104 -22.50 16.12 1.01
CA THR A 104 -23.27 17.37 1.09
C THR A 104 -24.09 17.42 2.38
N LYS A 105 -24.15 18.59 3.03
CA LYS A 105 -25.05 18.89 4.15
C LYS A 105 -26.47 19.17 3.61
N PRO A 106 -27.56 18.67 4.24
CA PRO A 106 -27.58 17.70 5.33
C PRO A 106 -27.29 16.27 4.84
N TRP A 107 -26.62 15.48 5.66
CA TRP A 107 -26.24 14.11 5.33
C TRP A 107 -27.09 13.07 6.10
N ASP A 108 -27.06 11.84 5.61
CA ASP A 108 -27.56 10.68 6.35
C ASP A 108 -26.43 10.12 7.21
N ASN A 109 -26.65 10.04 8.54
CA ASN A 109 -25.66 9.53 9.49
C ASN A 109 -25.20 8.10 9.17
N SER A 110 -26.11 7.24 8.72
CA SER A 110 -25.76 5.86 8.36
C SER A 110 -24.82 5.83 7.16
N ARG A 111 -25.08 6.69 6.16
CA ARG A 111 -24.23 6.80 4.97
C ARG A 111 -22.86 7.37 5.31
N LEU A 112 -22.80 8.42 6.13
CA LEU A 112 -21.53 8.99 6.61
C LEU A 112 -20.69 7.93 7.34
N LEU A 113 -21.31 7.17 8.25
CA LEU A 113 -20.61 6.13 9.00
C LEU A 113 -20.08 4.99 8.11
N VAL A 114 -20.80 4.64 7.05
CA VAL A 114 -20.33 3.65 6.05
C VAL A 114 -19.12 4.19 5.30
N GLU A 115 -19.14 5.44 4.84
CA GLU A 115 -18.01 6.08 4.17
C GLU A 115 -16.77 6.15 5.08
N ILE A 116 -16.95 6.58 6.33
CA ILE A 116 -15.88 6.62 7.33
C ILE A 116 -15.27 5.23 7.52
N ARG A 117 -16.12 4.21 7.72
CA ARG A 117 -15.66 2.83 7.90
C ARG A 117 -14.89 2.32 6.68
N ASN A 118 -15.40 2.55 5.48
CA ASN A 118 -14.75 2.12 4.24
C ASN A 118 -13.37 2.76 4.07
N ILE A 119 -13.23 4.04 4.38
CA ILE A 119 -11.94 4.75 4.27
C ILE A 119 -10.94 4.25 5.31
N LEU A 120 -11.38 4.11 6.57
CA LEU A 120 -10.53 3.59 7.64
C LEU A 120 -10.11 2.14 7.40
N ASP A 121 -11.02 1.29 6.92
CA ASP A 121 -10.72 -0.09 6.54
C ASP A 121 -9.77 -0.16 5.35
N LYS A 122 -9.94 0.71 4.34
CA LYS A 122 -9.02 0.81 3.20
C LYS A 122 -7.62 1.24 3.65
N SER A 123 -7.51 2.23 4.53
CA SER A 123 -6.23 2.66 5.10
C SER A 123 -5.58 1.52 5.90
N ARG A 124 -6.34 0.82 6.75
CA ARG A 124 -5.86 -0.35 7.49
C ARG A 124 -5.42 -1.48 6.57
N LEU A 125 -6.18 -1.78 5.52
CA LEU A 125 -5.83 -2.79 4.51
C LEU A 125 -4.62 -2.38 3.68
N GLN A 126 -4.44 -1.09 3.39
CA GLN A 126 -3.24 -0.58 2.71
C GLN A 126 -2.02 -0.67 3.62
N VAL A 127 -2.13 -0.29 4.90
CA VAL A 127 -1.07 -0.47 5.89
C VAL A 127 -0.76 -1.94 6.09
N GLU A 128 -1.76 -2.81 6.13
CA GLU A 128 -1.59 -4.26 6.24
C GLU A 128 -0.98 -4.85 4.96
N ASN A 129 -1.38 -4.38 3.77
CA ASN A 129 -0.79 -4.80 2.50
C ASN A 129 0.66 -4.30 2.38
N VAL A 130 0.95 -3.09 2.85
CA VAL A 130 2.30 -2.54 2.94
C VAL A 130 3.10 -3.30 3.99
N HIS A 131 2.52 -3.71 5.12
CA HIS A 131 3.18 -4.51 6.14
C HIS A 131 3.39 -5.96 5.69
N LEU A 132 2.48 -6.54 4.92
CA LEU A 132 2.64 -7.83 4.26
C LEU A 132 3.70 -7.74 3.16
N ARG A 133 3.65 -6.71 2.31
CA ARG A 133 4.69 -6.42 1.30
C ARG A 133 6.03 -6.07 1.93
N ARG A 134 6.07 -5.39 3.08
CA ARG A 134 7.28 -5.05 3.85
C ARG A 134 7.77 -6.21 4.67
N ALA A 135 6.92 -7.11 5.14
CA ALA A 135 7.31 -8.40 5.69
C ALA A 135 7.94 -9.21 4.55
N LEU A 136 7.26 -9.35 3.41
CA LEU A 136 7.79 -9.95 2.18
C LEU A 136 9.08 -9.28 1.68
N LYS A 137 9.25 -7.95 1.84
CA LYS A 137 10.49 -7.20 1.50
C LYS A 137 11.56 -7.19 2.60
N ARG A 138 11.24 -7.32 3.89
CA ARG A 138 12.19 -7.61 4.98
C ARG A 138 12.68 -9.06 4.87
N PHE A 139 11.87 -9.93 4.28
CA PHE A 139 12.25 -11.23 3.71
C PHE A 139 12.80 -11.11 2.26
N GLY A 140 13.06 -9.89 1.77
CA GLY A 140 13.48 -9.56 0.40
C GLY A 140 14.99 -9.54 0.17
N LEU A 141 15.78 -9.97 1.15
CA LEU A 141 16.89 -10.86 0.86
C LEU A 141 16.36 -12.24 1.22
N PRO A 142 16.35 -13.23 0.31
CA PRO A 142 15.83 -14.52 0.66
C PRO A 142 16.82 -15.16 1.64
N ASN A 143 16.58 -15.04 2.95
CA ASN A 143 17.13 -15.83 4.06
C ASN A 143 18.59 -16.32 3.97
N ILE A 144 19.52 -15.63 3.28
CA ILE A 144 20.95 -15.97 3.32
C ILE A 144 21.48 -15.43 4.64
N VAL A 145 21.37 -16.21 5.71
CA VAL A 145 22.01 -15.92 6.98
C VAL A 145 23.48 -16.34 6.87
N GLY A 146 24.36 -15.38 6.56
CA GLY A 146 25.78 -15.62 6.38
C GLY A 146 26.64 -14.51 6.95
N LYS A 147 27.24 -14.73 8.13
CA LYS A 147 28.14 -13.76 8.81
C LYS A 147 29.63 -13.98 8.49
N SER A 148 29.97 -15.06 7.80
CA SER A 148 31.37 -15.36 7.46
C SER A 148 31.87 -14.48 6.32
N GLU A 149 33.16 -14.13 6.34
CA GLU A 149 33.79 -13.35 5.28
C GLU A 149 33.59 -13.97 3.89
N ARG A 150 33.60 -15.31 3.80
CA ARG A 150 33.34 -16.03 2.55
C ARG A 150 31.94 -15.76 2.01
N MET A 151 30.93 -15.72 2.87
CA MET A 151 29.56 -15.42 2.48
C MET A 151 29.35 -13.94 2.17
N GLN A 152 30.03 -13.04 2.89
CA GLN A 152 30.02 -11.61 2.58
C GLN A 152 30.55 -11.34 1.17
N ARG A 153 31.67 -11.97 0.78
CA ARG A 153 32.17 -11.90 -0.62
C ARG A 153 31.19 -12.41 -1.66
N VAL A 154 30.42 -13.45 -1.34
CA VAL A 154 29.35 -13.94 -2.22
C VAL A 154 28.24 -12.91 -2.34
N LEU A 155 27.78 -12.31 -1.23
CA LEU A 155 26.77 -11.25 -1.25
C LEU A 155 27.23 -10.03 -2.05
N ASP A 156 28.48 -9.61 -1.90
CA ASP A 156 29.08 -8.52 -2.68
C ASP A 156 29.05 -8.83 -4.19
N LEU A 157 29.44 -10.05 -4.57
CA LEU A 157 29.37 -10.47 -5.98
C LEU A 157 27.94 -10.48 -6.51
N LEU A 158 26.96 -10.89 -5.69
CA LEU A 158 25.55 -10.90 -6.10
C LEU A 158 25.04 -9.49 -6.40
N THR A 159 25.41 -8.48 -5.60
CA THR A 159 25.00 -7.09 -5.84
C THR A 159 25.57 -6.53 -7.13
N GLN A 160 26.79 -6.92 -7.52
CA GLN A 160 27.41 -6.51 -8.78
C GLN A 160 26.81 -7.21 -9.99
N VAL A 161 26.44 -8.49 -9.84
CA VAL A 161 25.94 -9.31 -10.95
C VAL A 161 24.44 -9.11 -11.19
N ALA A 162 23.65 -8.81 -10.15
CA ALA A 162 22.20 -8.61 -10.26
C ALA A 162 21.74 -7.61 -11.35
N PRO A 163 22.38 -6.43 -11.54
CA PRO A 163 22.01 -5.53 -12.64
C PRO A 163 22.50 -5.97 -14.03
N SER A 164 23.36 -6.99 -14.11
CA SER A 164 23.93 -7.48 -15.36
C SER A 164 22.93 -8.31 -16.18
N ARG A 165 23.16 -8.36 -17.49
CA ARG A 165 22.45 -9.27 -18.42
C ARG A 165 23.22 -10.58 -18.68
N ALA A 166 24.40 -10.74 -18.09
CA ALA A 166 25.23 -11.92 -18.26
C ALA A 166 24.60 -13.16 -17.60
N THR A 167 24.83 -14.33 -18.18
CA THR A 167 24.44 -15.61 -17.59
C THR A 167 25.31 -15.90 -16.37
N VAL A 168 24.69 -16.33 -15.27
CA VAL A 168 25.37 -16.60 -14.00
C VAL A 168 25.40 -18.10 -13.73
N LEU A 169 26.59 -18.64 -13.46
CA LEU A 169 26.78 -20.02 -13.03
C LEU A 169 26.99 -20.08 -11.51
N ILE A 170 26.13 -20.81 -10.79
CA ILE A 170 26.21 -20.97 -9.34
C ILE A 170 26.65 -22.40 -9.02
N VAL A 171 27.79 -22.54 -8.34
CA VAL A 171 28.41 -23.83 -7.98
C VAL A 171 28.42 -24.00 -6.47
N GLY A 172 28.26 -25.24 -6.02
CA GLY A 172 28.29 -25.61 -4.61
C GLY A 172 27.73 -27.01 -4.39
N GLU A 173 28.02 -27.60 -3.24
CA GLU A 173 27.51 -28.91 -2.84
C GLU A 173 25.97 -28.90 -2.71
N SER A 174 25.36 -30.08 -2.60
CA SER A 174 23.92 -30.17 -2.39
C SER A 174 23.54 -29.51 -1.05
N GLY A 175 22.43 -28.78 -1.02
CA GLY A 175 21.96 -28.10 0.19
C GLY A 175 22.66 -26.79 0.56
N THR A 176 23.66 -26.31 -0.20
CA THR A 176 24.38 -25.05 0.11
C THR A 176 23.61 -23.76 -0.25
N GLY A 177 22.33 -23.86 -0.61
CA GLY A 177 21.49 -22.69 -0.90
C GLY A 177 21.65 -22.09 -2.30
N LYS A 178 22.08 -22.87 -3.31
CA LYS A 178 22.24 -22.38 -4.71
C LYS A 178 20.97 -21.74 -5.29
N GLU A 179 19.80 -22.32 -4.99
CA GLU A 179 18.51 -21.76 -5.42
C GLU A 179 18.22 -20.41 -4.75
N LEU A 180 18.62 -20.28 -3.49
CA LEU A 180 18.48 -19.05 -2.71
C LEU A 180 19.31 -17.92 -3.32
N VAL A 181 20.53 -18.25 -3.75
CA VAL A 181 21.42 -17.35 -4.49
C VAL A 181 20.77 -16.91 -5.81
N ALA A 182 20.23 -17.85 -6.62
CA ALA A 182 19.56 -17.51 -7.88
C ALA A 182 18.34 -16.60 -7.70
N LYS A 183 17.50 -16.89 -6.69
CA LYS A 183 16.36 -16.05 -6.31
C LYS A 183 16.78 -14.65 -5.87
N THR A 184 17.91 -14.55 -5.15
CA THR A 184 18.48 -13.26 -4.72
C THR A 184 18.86 -12.42 -5.92
N ILE A 185 19.59 -12.98 -6.89
CA ILE A 185 20.01 -12.28 -8.12
C ILE A 185 18.78 -11.72 -8.84
N HIS A 186 17.73 -12.52 -9.00
CA HIS A 186 16.51 -12.07 -9.67
C HIS A 186 15.83 -10.92 -8.91
N ALA A 187 15.64 -11.09 -7.60
CA ALA A 187 14.96 -10.11 -6.74
C ALA A 187 15.68 -8.77 -6.64
N THR A 188 17.00 -8.74 -6.82
CA THR A 188 17.81 -7.50 -6.79
C THR A 188 18.17 -6.99 -8.20
N SER A 189 17.66 -7.61 -9.26
CA SER A 189 17.89 -7.18 -10.64
C SER A 189 16.84 -6.16 -11.13
N PRO A 190 17.10 -5.45 -12.24
CA PRO A 190 16.11 -4.65 -12.97
C PRO A 190 14.91 -5.47 -13.49
N ARG A 191 14.92 -6.79 -13.34
CA ARG A 191 13.85 -7.72 -13.74
C ARG A 191 13.11 -8.28 -12.53
N ALA A 192 13.29 -7.73 -11.33
CA ALA A 192 12.65 -8.20 -10.10
C ALA A 192 11.12 -8.35 -10.21
N ASP A 193 10.47 -7.46 -10.97
CA ASP A 193 9.01 -7.49 -11.20
C ASP A 193 8.56 -8.48 -12.29
N ARG A 194 9.49 -9.21 -12.91
CA ARG A 194 9.20 -10.22 -13.93
C ARG A 194 9.16 -11.63 -13.32
N PRO A 195 8.51 -12.61 -13.98
CA PRO A 195 8.48 -13.99 -13.50
C PRO A 195 9.88 -14.59 -13.34
N PHE A 196 10.11 -15.30 -12.23
CA PHE A 196 11.26 -16.16 -12.00
C PHE A 196 10.80 -17.62 -12.15
N VAL A 197 11.32 -18.34 -13.14
CA VAL A 197 10.92 -19.71 -13.44
C VAL A 197 12.07 -20.67 -13.11
N PRO A 198 12.06 -21.32 -11.93
CA PRO A 198 13.04 -22.34 -11.60
C PRO A 198 12.74 -23.64 -12.34
N VAL A 199 13.74 -24.22 -12.99
CA VAL A 199 13.64 -25.54 -13.64
C VAL A 199 14.66 -26.46 -13.00
N ASN A 200 14.20 -27.54 -12.36
CA ASN A 200 15.05 -28.54 -11.74
C ASN A 200 15.27 -29.72 -12.72
N THR A 201 16.45 -29.76 -13.32
CA THR A 201 16.81 -30.78 -14.31
C THR A 201 17.15 -32.14 -13.68
N GLY A 202 17.40 -32.20 -12.37
CA GLY A 202 17.78 -33.44 -11.68
C GLY A 202 16.61 -34.34 -11.31
N SER A 203 15.38 -33.82 -11.35
CA SER A 203 14.16 -34.53 -10.96
C SER A 203 13.23 -34.86 -12.14
N MET A 204 13.65 -34.59 -13.38
CA MET A 204 12.83 -34.77 -14.58
C MET A 204 13.51 -35.70 -15.59
N PRO A 205 12.77 -36.60 -16.26
CA PRO A 205 13.25 -37.31 -17.43
C PRO A 205 13.64 -36.34 -18.55
N VAL A 206 14.70 -36.66 -19.29
CA VAL A 206 15.29 -35.79 -20.34
C VAL A 206 14.24 -35.37 -21.38
N ASP A 207 13.40 -36.32 -21.81
CA ASP A 207 12.37 -36.06 -22.83
C ASP A 207 11.30 -35.06 -22.36
N LEU A 208 10.98 -35.06 -21.06
CA LEU A 208 10.03 -34.10 -20.46
C LEU A 208 10.68 -32.73 -20.24
N LEU A 209 12.00 -32.69 -20.04
CA LEU A 209 12.74 -31.44 -19.84
C LEU A 209 12.73 -30.58 -21.10
N GLU A 210 13.03 -31.18 -22.26
CA GLU A 210 13.04 -30.47 -23.55
C GLU A 210 11.64 -29.92 -23.88
N SER A 211 10.61 -30.74 -23.69
CA SER A 211 9.21 -30.35 -23.87
C SER A 211 8.79 -29.20 -22.94
N THR A 212 9.28 -29.18 -21.70
CA THR A 212 8.95 -28.13 -20.72
C THR A 212 9.68 -26.81 -21.00
N LEU A 213 10.92 -26.88 -21.49
CA LEU A 213 11.74 -25.69 -21.75
C LEU A 213 11.37 -24.99 -23.07
N PHE A 214 11.02 -25.76 -24.09
CA PHE A 214 10.82 -25.24 -25.45
C PHE A 214 9.39 -25.41 -25.97
N GLY A 215 8.53 -26.10 -25.23
CA GLY A 215 7.23 -26.54 -25.71
C GLY A 215 7.36 -27.76 -26.63
N HIS A 216 6.23 -28.36 -26.97
CA HIS A 216 6.18 -29.46 -27.94
C HIS A 216 4.93 -29.34 -28.80
N VAL A 217 4.97 -29.96 -29.98
CA VAL A 217 3.80 -30.08 -30.87
C VAL A 217 3.16 -31.45 -30.64
N LYS A 218 1.85 -31.54 -30.81
CA LYS A 218 1.08 -32.79 -30.71
C LYS A 218 1.74 -33.88 -31.58
N GLY A 219 2.15 -34.99 -30.95
CA GLY A 219 2.82 -36.12 -31.61
C GLY A 219 4.35 -36.12 -31.58
N ALA A 220 5.00 -35.18 -30.88
CA ALA A 220 6.46 -35.15 -30.77
C ALA A 220 7.07 -36.33 -29.98
N PHE A 221 6.31 -36.96 -29.07
CA PHE A 221 6.66 -38.19 -28.36
C PHE A 221 5.38 -38.94 -27.92
N THR A 222 5.51 -40.17 -27.45
CA THR A 222 4.39 -41.12 -27.22
C THR A 222 3.34 -40.64 -26.21
N SER A 223 3.67 -39.68 -25.35
CA SER A 223 2.80 -39.09 -24.32
C SER A 223 2.44 -37.61 -24.56
N ALA A 224 2.65 -37.08 -25.78
CA ALA A 224 2.31 -35.71 -26.15
C ALA A 224 0.81 -35.54 -26.54
N ILE A 225 -0.07 -35.39 -25.55
CA ILE A 225 -1.54 -35.41 -25.74
C ILE A 225 -2.19 -34.00 -25.80
N ALA A 226 -1.51 -32.90 -25.43
CA ALA A 226 -2.09 -31.55 -25.52
C ALA A 226 -1.06 -30.43 -25.73
N THR A 227 -1.47 -29.43 -26.53
CA THR A 227 -0.80 -28.15 -26.85
C THR A 227 -0.95 -27.12 -25.74
#